data_AF-D9WX00-F1
#
_entry.id   AF-D9WX00-F1
#
_cell.length_a   1.000
_cell.length_b   1.000
_cell.length_c   1.000
_cell.angle_alpha   90.00
_cell.angle_beta   90.00
_cell.angle_gamma   90.00
#
_symmetry.space_group_name_H-M   'P 1'
#
loop_
_entity.id
_entity.type
_entity.pdbx_description
1 polymer ?
#
loop_
_entity_poly.entity_id
_entity_poly.type
_entity_poly.pdbx_seq_one_letter_code
_entity_poly.pdbx_strand_id
1 'polypeptide(L)'
;MPETPIERNHTVTNAQTDITDKYAAQASMSRYDFLEFEAFASKVDREGYSYAVENYGPEFESENLKRSAASSEGLRGLYSAHRPLVDAWVEEVGGDAACDLHNDHVDEARQRKEDARLWGIRCTDGYVITCETQERRETLVGYMVREYQEHPERRRMPEALLRRSVPGGEWTTDALLSA
;
A
#
# COMPACT_ATOMS: atom_id res chain seq x y z
N MET A 1 12.41 -3.10 20.26
CA MET A 1 12.70 -4.52 20.00
C MET A 1 12.45 -4.72 18.51
N PRO A 2 13.42 -5.19 17.71
CA PRO A 2 13.13 -5.55 16.33
C PRO A 2 12.20 -6.76 16.37
N GLU A 3 10.98 -6.61 15.84
CA GLU A 3 10.09 -7.74 15.64
C GLU A 3 10.77 -8.67 14.64
N THR A 4 11.06 -9.89 15.05
CA THR A 4 11.54 -10.94 14.17
C THR A 4 10.51 -11.10 13.05
N PRO A 5 10.89 -11.01 11.77
CA PRO A 5 9.95 -11.25 10.68
C PRO A 5 9.32 -12.63 10.88
N ILE A 6 8.00 -12.67 11.02
CA ILE A 6 7.27 -13.92 10.94
C ILE A 6 7.47 -14.39 9.51
N GLU A 7 8.28 -15.43 9.29
CA GLU A 7 8.34 -16.15 8.02
C GLU A 7 6.95 -16.75 7.74
N ARG A 8 6.11 -15.99 7.04
CA ARG A 8 4.86 -16.50 6.48
C ARG A 8 5.22 -17.38 5.28
N ASN A 9 5.43 -18.67 5.54
CA ASN A 9 5.64 -19.68 4.50
C ASN A 9 4.31 -20.08 3.84
N HIS A 10 3.54 -19.11 3.36
CA HIS A 10 2.36 -19.38 2.55
C HIS A 10 2.64 -18.89 1.13
N THR A 11 2.96 -19.83 0.25
CA THR A 11 3.22 -19.52 -1.16
C THR A 11 1.89 -19.55 -1.90
N VAL A 12 1.42 -18.37 -2.36
CA VAL A 12 0.33 -18.28 -3.32
C VAL A 12 0.68 -19.12 -4.55
N THR A 13 -0.22 -20.03 -4.91
CA THR A 13 -0.07 -20.96 -6.02
C THR A 13 -0.59 -20.34 -7.32
N ASN A 14 -0.07 -20.80 -8.46
CA ASN A 14 -0.58 -20.39 -9.77
C ASN A 14 -2.09 -20.65 -9.90
N ALA A 15 -2.62 -21.71 -9.30
CA ALA A 15 -4.06 -22.00 -9.35
C ALA A 15 -4.90 -20.92 -8.61
N GLN A 16 -4.43 -20.44 -7.46
CA GLN A 16 -5.11 -19.36 -6.72
C GLN A 16 -5.04 -18.03 -7.50
N THR A 17 -3.91 -17.78 -8.16
CA THR A 17 -3.75 -16.65 -9.07
C THR A 17 -4.69 -16.73 -10.27
N ASP A 18 -4.81 -17.90 -10.91
CA ASP A 18 -5.71 -18.12 -12.07
C ASP A 18 -7.19 -17.97 -11.69
N ILE A 19 -7.59 -18.46 -10.52
CA ILE A 19 -8.94 -18.24 -9.98
C ILE A 19 -9.18 -16.74 -9.79
N THR A 20 -8.22 -16.02 -9.21
CA THR A 20 -8.35 -14.56 -9.01
C THR A 20 -8.48 -13.82 -10.34
N ASP A 21 -7.70 -14.18 -11.36
CA ASP A 21 -7.82 -13.60 -12.70
C ASP A 21 -9.19 -13.85 -13.34
N LYS A 22 -9.72 -15.07 -13.19
CA LYS A 22 -11.05 -15.42 -13.66
C LYS A 22 -12.12 -14.49 -13.07
N TYR A 23 -12.07 -14.21 -11.77
CA TYR A 23 -13.04 -13.33 -11.11
C TYR A 23 -12.80 -11.85 -11.43
N ALA A 24 -11.55 -11.41 -11.48
CA ALA A 24 -11.19 -10.07 -11.91
C ALA A 24 -11.73 -9.79 -13.32
N ALA A 25 -11.56 -10.73 -14.26
CA ALA A 25 -12.08 -10.61 -15.61
C ALA A 25 -13.62 -10.56 -15.65
N GLN A 26 -14.32 -11.36 -14.84
CA GLN A 26 -15.78 -11.29 -14.73
C GLN A 26 -16.26 -9.94 -14.17
N ALA A 27 -15.50 -9.36 -13.24
CA ALA A 27 -15.76 -8.03 -12.70
C ALA A 27 -15.35 -6.90 -13.67
N SER A 28 -14.73 -7.20 -14.81
CA SER A 28 -14.10 -6.22 -15.71
C SER A 28 -13.05 -5.35 -15.01
N MET A 29 -12.26 -5.99 -14.14
CA MET A 29 -11.19 -5.39 -13.34
C MET A 29 -9.84 -6.02 -13.68
N SER A 30 -8.73 -5.31 -13.45
CA SER A 30 -7.42 -5.96 -13.34
C SER A 30 -7.39 -6.82 -12.07
N ARG A 31 -6.43 -7.74 -11.95
CA ARG A 31 -6.22 -8.48 -10.69
C ARG A 31 -5.99 -7.52 -9.51
N TYR A 32 -5.19 -6.48 -9.75
CA TYR A 32 -4.90 -5.46 -8.75
C TYR A 32 -6.19 -4.75 -8.31
N ASP A 33 -6.98 -4.25 -9.26
CA ASP A 33 -8.26 -3.58 -8.97
C ASP A 33 -9.26 -4.49 -8.26
N PHE A 34 -9.27 -5.78 -8.60
CA PHE A 34 -10.11 -6.77 -7.93
C PHE A 34 -9.69 -6.97 -6.47
N LEU A 35 -8.39 -7.06 -6.19
CA LEU A 35 -7.87 -7.22 -4.83
C LEU A 35 -7.99 -5.93 -3.99
N GLU A 36 -7.87 -4.74 -4.61
CA GLU A 36 -8.23 -3.46 -3.96
C GLU A 36 -9.72 -3.45 -3.56
N PHE A 37 -10.59 -3.90 -4.47
CA PHE A 37 -12.03 -3.98 -4.20
C PHE A 37 -12.36 -5.01 -3.11
N GLU A 38 -11.71 -6.17 -3.13
CA GLU A 38 -11.80 -7.19 -2.07
C GLU A 38 -11.41 -6.59 -0.72
N ALA A 39 -10.27 -5.89 -0.65
CA ALA A 39 -9.78 -5.27 0.57
C ALA A 39 -10.80 -4.29 1.14
N PHE A 40 -11.39 -3.46 0.27
CA PHE A 40 -12.49 -2.57 0.63
C PHE A 40 -13.73 -3.34 1.12
N ALA A 41 -14.17 -4.37 0.41
CA ALA A 41 -15.34 -5.16 0.77
C ALA A 41 -15.18 -5.85 2.13
N SER A 42 -13.99 -6.40 2.40
CA SER A 42 -13.61 -6.98 3.68
C SER A 42 -13.64 -5.94 4.83
N LYS A 43 -13.33 -4.68 4.54
CA LYS A 43 -13.46 -3.58 5.51
C LYS A 43 -14.92 -3.16 5.73
N VAL A 44 -15.74 -3.17 4.69
CA VAL A 44 -17.18 -2.91 4.81
C VAL A 44 -17.85 -3.92 5.73
N ASP A 45 -17.51 -5.21 5.65
CA ASP A 45 -18.11 -6.24 6.53
C ASP A 45 -17.74 -6.06 8.00
N ARG A 46 -16.51 -5.64 8.27
CA ARG A 46 -15.97 -5.52 9.64
C ARG A 46 -16.35 -4.21 10.30
N GLU A 47 -16.33 -3.11 9.55
CA GLU A 47 -16.36 -1.75 10.10
C GLU A 47 -17.56 -0.94 9.58
N GLY A 48 -18.31 -1.49 8.63
CA GLY A 48 -19.47 -0.83 8.01
C GLY A 48 -19.07 0.09 6.86
N TYR A 49 -20.01 0.28 5.93
CA TYR A 49 -19.75 0.99 4.67
C TYR A 49 -19.24 2.43 4.86
N SER A 50 -19.90 3.23 5.71
CA SER A 50 -19.52 4.64 5.89
C SER A 50 -18.10 4.78 6.42
N TYR A 51 -17.73 3.98 7.41
CA TYR A 51 -16.37 4.00 7.98
C TYR A 51 -15.33 3.52 6.95
N ALA A 52 -15.66 2.45 6.21
CA ALA A 52 -14.79 1.91 5.19
C ALA A 52 -14.49 2.91 4.07
N VAL A 53 -15.49 3.66 3.60
CA VAL A 53 -15.29 4.69 2.57
C VAL A 53 -14.37 5.82 3.04
N GLU A 54 -14.51 6.25 4.29
CA GLU A 54 -13.73 7.36 4.83
C GLU A 54 -12.26 6.98 5.09
N ASN A 55 -12.00 5.73 5.48
CA ASN A 55 -10.69 5.32 6.00
C ASN A 55 -9.95 4.33 5.10
N TYR A 56 -10.66 3.60 4.24
CA TYR A 56 -10.12 2.51 3.42
C TYR A 56 -10.71 2.48 2.01
N GLY A 57 -10.99 3.65 1.43
CA GLY A 57 -11.45 3.72 0.05
C GLY A 57 -10.45 3.03 -0.90
N PRO A 58 -10.92 2.26 -1.91
CA PRO A 58 -10.04 1.49 -2.79
C PRO A 58 -9.22 2.41 -3.71
N GLU A 59 -7.95 2.06 -3.93
CA GLU A 59 -7.03 2.82 -4.80
C GLU A 59 -6.89 2.13 -6.17
N PHE A 60 -7.96 2.17 -6.96
CA PHE A 60 -7.97 1.55 -8.29
C PHE A 60 -6.88 2.10 -9.24
N GLU A 61 -6.37 1.26 -10.13
CA GLU A 61 -5.56 1.61 -11.30
C GLU A 61 -6.43 2.11 -12.45
N SER A 62 -7.57 1.46 -12.71
CA SER A 62 -8.46 1.80 -13.81
C SER A 62 -9.09 3.19 -13.65
N GLU A 63 -8.85 4.08 -14.62
CA GLU A 63 -9.46 5.42 -14.67
C GLU A 63 -11.00 5.39 -14.70
N ASN A 64 -11.59 4.30 -15.20
CA ASN A 64 -13.04 4.14 -15.13
C ASN A 64 -13.51 3.87 -13.70
N LEU A 65 -12.83 2.95 -13.00
CA LEU A 65 -13.16 2.61 -11.62
C LEU A 65 -12.88 3.78 -10.68
N LYS A 66 -11.77 4.50 -10.85
CA LYS A 66 -11.47 5.74 -10.11
C LYS A 66 -12.61 6.76 -10.24
N ARG A 67 -13.09 7.00 -11.46
CA ARG A 67 -14.20 7.94 -11.70
C ARG A 67 -15.50 7.47 -11.05
N SER A 68 -15.81 6.18 -11.15
CA SER A 68 -16.98 5.61 -10.48
C SER A 68 -16.87 5.67 -8.95
N ALA A 69 -15.68 5.48 -8.40
CA ALA A 69 -15.42 5.51 -6.96
C ALA A 69 -15.24 6.93 -6.39
N ALA A 70 -15.14 7.96 -7.25
CA ALA A 70 -14.93 9.34 -6.82
C ALA A 70 -16.11 9.93 -6.01
N SER A 71 -17.29 9.29 -6.06
CA SER A 71 -18.42 9.65 -5.21
C SER A 71 -18.84 8.46 -4.34
N SER A 72 -19.32 8.76 -3.13
CA SER A 72 -19.79 7.72 -2.19
C SER A 72 -20.93 6.88 -2.79
N GLU A 73 -21.80 7.48 -3.60
CA GLU A 73 -22.88 6.80 -4.31
C GLU A 73 -22.35 5.87 -5.41
N GLY A 74 -21.39 6.32 -6.21
CA GLY A 74 -20.79 5.51 -7.26
C GLY A 74 -20.00 4.32 -6.70
N LEU A 75 -19.23 4.55 -5.63
CA LEU A 75 -18.56 3.46 -4.90
C LEU A 75 -19.57 2.48 -4.27
N ARG A 76 -20.74 2.96 -3.84
CA ARG A 76 -21.80 2.08 -3.30
C ARG A 76 -22.40 1.23 -4.40
N GLY A 77 -22.59 1.80 -5.59
CA GLY A 77 -23.02 1.07 -6.78
C GLY A 77 -22.03 -0.03 -7.16
N LEU A 78 -20.73 0.27 -7.17
CA LEU A 78 -19.67 -0.72 -7.38
C LEU A 78 -19.73 -1.82 -6.31
N TYR A 79 -19.83 -1.44 -5.04
CA TYR A 79 -19.93 -2.37 -3.92
C TYR A 79 -21.10 -3.34 -4.10
N SER A 80 -22.31 -2.82 -4.31
CA SER A 80 -23.51 -3.64 -4.50
C SER A 80 -23.44 -4.52 -5.74
N ALA A 81 -22.81 -4.06 -6.83
CA ALA A 81 -22.72 -4.82 -8.07
C ALA A 81 -21.72 -5.99 -8.00
N HIS A 82 -20.57 -5.78 -7.34
CA HIS A 82 -19.45 -6.72 -7.39
C HIS A 82 -19.25 -7.53 -6.10
N ARG A 83 -19.93 -7.17 -5.00
CA ARG A 83 -19.85 -7.94 -3.75
C ARG A 83 -20.12 -9.44 -3.92
N PRO A 84 -21.17 -9.88 -4.65
CA PRO A 84 -21.41 -11.31 -4.83
C PRO A 84 -20.27 -12.06 -5.54
N LEU A 85 -19.51 -11.37 -6.40
CA LEU A 85 -18.35 -11.96 -7.07
C LEU A 85 -17.17 -12.16 -6.11
N VAL A 86 -16.97 -11.22 -5.17
CA VAL A 86 -15.97 -11.38 -4.11
C VAL A 86 -16.34 -12.55 -3.20
N ASP A 87 -17.61 -12.67 -2.81
CA ASP A 87 -18.06 -13.79 -1.97
C ASP A 87 -17.83 -15.14 -2.65
N ALA A 88 -18.19 -15.25 -3.93
CA ALA A 88 -17.96 -16.46 -4.72
C ALA A 88 -16.47 -16.76 -4.94
N TRP A 89 -15.63 -15.73 -5.13
CA TRP A 89 -14.19 -15.88 -5.22
C TRP A 89 -13.59 -16.43 -3.91
N VAL A 90 -13.97 -15.89 -2.75
CA VAL A 90 -13.50 -16.38 -1.44
C VAL A 90 -13.88 -17.85 -1.23
N GLU A 91 -15.10 -18.23 -1.62
CA GLU A 91 -15.57 -19.61 -1.54
C GLU A 91 -14.77 -20.56 -2.44
N GLU A 92 -14.41 -20.12 -3.66
CA GLU A 92 -13.68 -20.94 -4.63
C GLU A 92 -12.17 -21.03 -4.33
N VAL A 93 -11.53 -19.93 -3.95
CA VAL A 93 -10.08 -19.88 -3.66
C VAL A 93 -9.76 -20.42 -2.25
N GLY A 94 -10.71 -20.34 -1.34
CA GLY A 94 -10.56 -20.67 0.08
C GLY A 94 -10.14 -19.49 0.93
N GLY A 95 -10.69 -19.38 2.15
CA GLY A 95 -10.49 -18.23 3.03
C GLY A 95 -9.04 -17.94 3.41
N ASP A 96 -8.24 -18.96 3.71
CA ASP A 96 -6.82 -18.79 4.03
C ASP A 96 -6.04 -18.25 2.83
N ALA A 97 -6.31 -18.80 1.64
CA ALA A 97 -5.69 -18.35 0.39
C ALA A 97 -6.10 -16.92 0.01
N ALA A 98 -7.36 -16.55 0.26
CA ALA A 98 -7.83 -15.18 0.08
C ALA A 98 -7.07 -14.21 1.00
N CYS A 99 -6.81 -14.62 2.25
CA CYS A 99 -6.02 -13.81 3.19
C CYS A 99 -4.57 -13.66 2.73
N ASP A 100 -3.95 -14.72 2.22
CA ASP A 100 -2.59 -14.66 1.68
C ASP A 100 -2.50 -13.74 0.45
N LEU A 101 -3.42 -13.88 -0.51
CA LEU A 101 -3.54 -13.00 -1.67
C LEU A 101 -3.76 -11.54 -1.29
N HIS A 102 -4.59 -11.29 -0.27
CA HIS A 102 -4.81 -9.95 0.28
C HIS A 102 -3.52 -9.37 0.88
N ASN A 103 -2.81 -10.14 1.69
CA ASN A 103 -1.55 -9.70 2.30
C ASN A 103 -0.49 -9.39 1.24
N ASP A 104 -0.34 -10.27 0.24
CA ASP A 104 0.57 -10.07 -0.89
C ASP A 104 0.21 -8.79 -1.66
N HIS A 105 -1.08 -8.54 -1.88
CA HIS A 105 -1.56 -7.32 -2.51
C HIS A 105 -1.27 -6.07 -1.68
N VAL A 106 -1.49 -6.09 -0.36
CA VAL A 106 -1.18 -4.96 0.53
C VAL A 106 0.32 -4.66 0.52
N ASP A 107 1.16 -5.69 0.53
CA ASP A 107 2.62 -5.55 0.46
C ASP A 107 3.06 -5.01 -0.91
N GLU A 108 2.46 -5.48 -2.01
CA GLU A 108 2.68 -4.95 -3.36
C GLU A 108 2.26 -3.48 -3.47
N ALA A 109 1.06 -3.13 -3.00
CA ALA A 109 0.53 -1.76 -3.01
C ALA A 109 1.43 -0.82 -2.21
N ARG A 110 1.88 -1.25 -1.01
CA ARG A 110 2.87 -0.52 -0.22
C ARG A 110 4.17 -0.32 -0.99
N GLN A 111 4.72 -1.38 -1.57
CA GLN A 111 5.97 -1.30 -2.34
C GLN A 111 5.85 -0.35 -3.53
N ARG A 112 4.73 -0.40 -4.27
CA ARG A 112 4.46 0.53 -5.38
C ARG A 112 4.39 1.99 -4.91
N LYS A 113 3.77 2.26 -3.77
CA LYS A 113 3.75 3.62 -3.17
C LYS A 113 5.15 4.10 -2.80
N GLU A 114 5.96 3.23 -2.20
CA GLU A 114 7.36 3.51 -1.85
C GLU A 114 8.21 3.77 -3.10
N ASP A 115 8.03 2.96 -4.14
CA ASP A 115 8.75 3.11 -5.41
C ASP A 115 8.32 4.36 -6.18
N ALA A 116 7.05 4.76 -6.07
CA ALA A 116 6.55 6.02 -6.62
C ALA A 116 7.20 7.26 -5.97
N ARG A 117 7.79 7.13 -4.77
CA ARG A 117 8.40 8.28 -4.09
C ARG A 117 9.74 8.65 -4.72
N LEU A 118 9.85 9.94 -5.05
CA LEU A 118 11.07 10.52 -5.62
C LEU A 118 11.99 11.13 -4.58
N TRP A 119 11.55 11.23 -3.33
CA TRP A 119 12.24 11.95 -2.27
C TRP A 119 12.48 11.01 -1.10
N GLY A 120 13.66 11.07 -0.50
CA GLY A 120 13.99 10.23 0.65
C GLY A 120 15.04 10.84 1.56
N ILE A 121 15.19 10.25 2.74
CA ILE A 121 16.18 10.62 3.76
C ILE A 121 16.98 9.36 4.08
N ARG A 122 18.29 9.37 3.83
CA ARG A 122 19.19 8.33 4.32
C ARG A 122 19.52 8.61 5.77
N CYS A 123 19.37 7.62 6.63
CA CYS A 123 19.79 7.66 8.02
C CYS A 123 21.21 7.09 8.17
N THR A 124 21.85 7.37 9.30
CA THR A 124 23.22 6.89 9.60
C THR A 124 23.34 5.37 9.71
N ASP A 125 22.22 4.66 9.95
CA ASP A 125 22.14 3.19 9.93
C ASP A 125 21.93 2.61 8.51
N GLY A 126 21.93 3.46 7.48
CA GLY A 126 21.68 3.09 6.09
C GLY A 126 20.21 2.99 5.72
N TYR A 127 19.28 3.12 6.67
CA TYR A 127 17.84 3.07 6.38
C TYR A 127 17.40 4.28 5.57
N VAL A 128 16.53 4.07 4.58
CA VAL A 128 15.95 5.15 3.77
C VAL A 128 14.48 5.33 4.12
N ILE A 129 14.13 6.54 4.56
CA ILE A 129 12.75 6.97 4.75
C ILE A 129 12.31 7.67 3.47
N THR A 130 11.29 7.17 2.79
CA THR A 130 10.74 7.85 1.61
C THR A 130 9.76 8.95 2.02
N CYS A 131 9.56 9.92 1.14
CA CYS A 131 8.74 11.09 1.37
C CYS A 131 7.91 11.41 0.13
N GLU A 132 6.68 11.87 0.35
CA GLU A 132 5.74 12.19 -0.74
C GLU A 132 6.22 13.35 -1.59
N THR A 133 6.76 14.37 -0.93
CA THR A 133 7.18 15.62 -1.55
C THR A 133 8.54 16.05 -1.01
N GLN A 134 9.21 16.91 -1.77
CA GLN A 134 10.44 17.55 -1.33
C GLN A 134 10.23 18.34 -0.03
N GLU A 135 9.14 19.10 0.07
CA GLU A 135 8.80 19.90 1.25
C GLU A 135 8.61 19.03 2.49
N ARG A 136 7.92 17.88 2.35
CA ARG A 136 7.75 16.93 3.45
C ARG A 136 9.08 16.37 3.90
N ARG A 137 9.97 16.01 2.96
CA ARG A 137 11.33 15.52 3.23
C ARG A 137 12.11 16.54 4.07
N GLU A 138 12.12 17.79 3.64
CA GLU A 138 12.86 18.88 4.30
C GLU A 138 12.31 19.19 5.70
N THR A 139 10.98 19.22 5.84
CA THR A 139 10.32 19.39 7.14
C THR A 139 10.63 18.23 8.09
N LEU A 140 10.59 16.98 7.57
CA LEU A 140 10.80 15.78 8.37
C LEU A 140 12.24 15.69 8.90
N VAL A 141 13.24 16.12 8.14
CA VAL A 141 14.63 16.17 8.64
C VAL A 141 14.75 17.04 9.89
N GLY A 142 14.18 18.25 9.89
CA GLY A 142 14.21 19.13 11.06
C GLY A 142 13.55 18.49 12.29
N TYR A 143 12.42 17.81 12.09
CA TYR A 143 11.76 17.04 13.14
C TYR A 143 12.65 15.89 13.67
N MET A 144 13.25 15.11 12.76
CA MET A 144 14.09 13.97 13.11
C MET A 144 15.32 14.38 13.91
N VAL A 145 16.02 15.46 13.51
CA VAL A 145 17.18 15.97 14.24
C VAL A 145 16.79 16.38 15.67
N ARG A 146 15.70 17.12 15.82
CA ARG A 146 15.21 17.54 17.15
C ARG A 146 14.86 16.34 18.02
N GLU A 147 14.10 15.39 17.49
CA GLU A 147 13.71 14.18 18.22
C GLU A 147 14.93 13.32 18.57
N TYR A 148 15.95 13.26 17.72
CA TYR A 148 17.19 12.54 18.02
C TYR A 148 17.98 13.20 19.14
N GLN A 149 18.02 14.53 19.21
CA GLN A 149 18.67 15.26 20.30
C GLN A 149 18.00 14.99 21.66
N GLU A 150 16.68 14.84 21.67
CA GLU A 150 15.91 14.57 22.88
C GLU A 150 15.92 13.07 23.26
N HIS A 151 15.91 12.18 22.26
CA HIS A 151 15.74 10.73 22.41
C HIS A 151 16.65 9.91 21.46
N PRO A 152 17.98 9.99 21.60
CA PRO A 152 18.93 9.38 20.65
C PRO A 152 18.85 7.85 20.60
N GLU A 153 18.35 7.20 21.66
CA GLU A 153 18.20 5.75 21.73
C GLU A 153 16.95 5.22 21.00
N ARG A 154 16.05 6.10 20.59
CA ARG A 154 14.74 5.74 19.98
C ARG A 154 14.56 6.24 18.55
N ARG A 155 15.48 7.07 18.08
CA ARG A 155 15.32 7.83 16.83
C ARG A 155 16.52 7.59 15.93
N ARG A 156 16.28 7.66 14.62
CA ARG A 156 17.33 7.59 13.61
C ARG A 156 17.86 8.99 13.33
N MET A 157 19.18 9.13 13.25
CA MET A 157 19.80 10.37 12.82
C MET A 157 19.79 10.44 11.29
N PRO A 158 19.23 11.50 10.68
CA PRO A 158 19.30 11.69 9.24
C PRO A 158 20.74 12.08 8.83
N GLU A 159 21.25 11.47 7.77
CA GLU A 159 22.60 11.66 7.23
C GLU A 159 22.59 12.40 5.89
N ALA A 160 21.62 12.11 5.02
CA ALA A 160 21.56 12.71 3.69
C ALA A 160 20.15 12.87 3.16
N LEU A 161 19.93 13.92 2.38
CA LEU A 161 18.76 14.08 1.53
C LEU A 161 18.98 13.32 0.22
N LEU A 162 18.02 12.48 -0.14
CA LEU A 162 18.05 11.66 -1.35
C LEU A 162 16.95 12.06 -2.33
N ARG A 163 17.22 11.83 -3.61
CA ARG A 163 16.28 11.98 -4.71
C ARG A 163 16.42 10.84 -5.71
N ARG A 164 15.31 10.46 -6.35
CA ARG A 164 15.27 9.67 -7.59
C ARG A 164 14.83 10.56 -8.75
N SER A 165 15.38 10.30 -9.94
CA SER A 165 14.92 10.96 -11.17
C SER A 165 13.62 10.37 -11.72
N VAL A 166 13.35 9.09 -11.39
CA VAL A 166 12.16 8.34 -11.82
C VAL A 166 11.69 7.40 -10.69
N PRO A 167 10.39 7.04 -10.65
CA PRO A 167 9.88 6.02 -9.74
C PRO A 167 10.69 4.71 -9.80
N GLY A 168 10.99 4.11 -8.64
CA GLY A 168 11.75 2.87 -8.50
C GLY A 168 13.24 2.97 -8.86
N GLY A 169 13.73 4.15 -9.26
CA GLY A 169 15.12 4.35 -9.66
C GLY A 169 16.13 4.30 -8.53
N GLU A 170 17.42 4.45 -8.88
CA GLU A 170 18.48 4.56 -7.88
C GLU A 170 18.40 5.89 -7.12
N TRP A 171 18.73 5.84 -5.82
CA TRP A 171 18.83 7.03 -5.00
C TRP A 171 20.12 7.79 -5.27
N THR A 172 20.00 9.08 -5.58
CA THR A 172 21.12 10.02 -5.64
C THR A 172 21.11 10.95 -4.44
N THR A 173 22.28 11.26 -3.90
CA THR A 173 22.40 12.24 -2.81
C THR A 173 22.24 13.65 -3.36
N ASP A 174 21.20 14.34 -2.90
CA ASP A 174 20.99 15.77 -3.18
C ASP A 174 21.87 16.65 -2.28
N ALA A 175 21.92 16.30 -0.98
CA ALA A 175 22.69 17.04 0.02
C ALA A 175 23.10 16.12 1.16
N LEU A 176 24.31 16.32 1.69
CA LEU A 176 24.74 15.74 2.95
C LEU A 176 24.29 16.64 4.10
N LEU A 177 23.80 16.03 5.17
CA LEU A 177 23.45 16.72 6.39
C LEU A 177 24.68 16.67 7.30
N SER A 178 25.29 17.81 7.55
CA SER A 178 26.40 17.91 8.50
C SER A 178 25.92 17.44 9.88
N ALA A 179 26.61 16.45 10.44
CA ALA A 179 26.38 15.95 11.79
C ALA A 179 26.63 17.05 12.85
#